data_AF-A0A840H5K3-F1
#
_entry.id   AF-A0A840H5K3-F1
#
_cell.length_a   1.000
_cell.length_b   1.000
_cell.length_c   1.000
_cell.angle_alpha   90.00
_cell.angle_beta   90.00
_cell.angle_gamma   90.00
#
_symmetry.space_group_name_H-M   'P 1'
#
loop_
_entity.id
_entity.type
_entity.pdbx_description
1 polymer ?
#
loop_
_entity_poly.entity_id
_entity_poly.type
_entity_poly.pdbx_seq_one_letter_code
_entity_poly.pdbx_strand_id
1 'polypeptide(L)'
;MADDEVSKELASLARVQTYDTSTLPRRDDLGRELSFEEAVPLADRAVQLFQLVPLDLLPHVPKSNRQQVRQAADQFFNILEQMQKFSAQQSSATEVRLSLINQLRDNYEPWYTALMPAIVYAISTRQDFSRLEREARAASQAATDEAASLTKKLIEHETEANRVLAEVRKVAAEQGVGFQATYFKSEADNHDLAAVRWRTYTIIAGAALGAFAVAAMFLHKWDVLHPSDATEAVQFSLAKLGLFAVLGFALILCSKTFLAHTHNAIVNRHRQNALLTFQALVNAAKEESKKDIILTHASACMFSPQETGFTKHSTEGTSNVIQLLTKAPGAEKAAG
;
A
#
# COMPACT_ATOMS: atom_id res chain seq x y z
N MET A 1 -0.09 -75.00 -13.71
CA MET A 1 -1.53 -75.08 -14.07
C MET A 1 -2.31 -73.87 -13.58
N ALA A 2 -2.12 -73.36 -12.34
CA ALA A 2 -2.83 -72.18 -11.84
C ALA A 2 -2.50 -70.86 -12.59
N ASP A 3 -1.23 -70.62 -12.92
CA ASP A 3 -0.82 -69.39 -13.66
C ASP A 3 -1.37 -69.36 -15.10
N ASP A 4 -1.52 -70.52 -15.72
CA ASP A 4 -2.10 -70.66 -17.07
C ASP A 4 -3.61 -70.37 -17.06
N GLU A 5 -4.32 -70.64 -15.97
CA GLU A 5 -5.74 -70.28 -15.83
C GLU A 5 -5.94 -68.77 -15.65
N VAL A 6 -5.15 -68.13 -14.79
CA VAL A 6 -5.24 -66.66 -14.54
C VAL A 6 -4.87 -65.87 -15.79
N SER A 7 -3.87 -66.33 -16.55
CA SER A 7 -3.49 -65.72 -17.84
C SER A 7 -4.65 -65.73 -18.84
N LYS A 8 -5.40 -66.84 -18.92
CA LYS A 8 -6.60 -66.94 -19.78
C LYS A 8 -7.74 -66.05 -19.31
N GLU A 9 -7.94 -65.92 -18.01
CA GLU A 9 -8.94 -65.01 -17.41
C GLU A 9 -8.62 -63.55 -17.77
N LEU A 10 -7.37 -63.13 -17.63
CA LEU A 10 -6.89 -61.80 -18.00
C LEU A 10 -7.01 -61.55 -19.50
N ALA A 11 -6.61 -62.50 -20.34
CA ALA A 11 -6.69 -62.36 -21.79
C ALA A 11 -8.14 -62.20 -22.28
N SER A 12 -9.08 -62.93 -21.68
CA SER A 12 -10.51 -62.87 -22.03
C SER A 12 -11.10 -61.49 -21.69
N LEU A 13 -10.78 -60.95 -20.51
CA LEU A 13 -11.20 -59.61 -20.09
C LEU A 13 -10.54 -58.51 -20.94
N ALA A 14 -9.23 -58.58 -21.16
CA ALA A 14 -8.50 -57.60 -21.95
C ALA A 14 -9.06 -57.50 -23.39
N ARG A 15 -9.35 -58.65 -24.01
CA ARG A 15 -9.90 -58.73 -25.37
C ARG A 15 -11.21 -57.96 -25.53
N VAL A 16 -12.10 -58.02 -24.53
CA VAL A 16 -13.37 -57.29 -24.58
C VAL A 16 -13.23 -55.82 -24.18
N GLN A 17 -12.31 -55.50 -23.27
CA GLN A 17 -12.04 -54.11 -22.86
C GLN A 17 -11.46 -53.24 -23.98
N THR A 18 -10.73 -53.86 -24.92
CA THR A 18 -10.09 -53.19 -26.06
C THR A 18 -10.83 -53.40 -27.38
N TYR A 19 -12.05 -53.96 -27.36
CA TYR A 19 -12.79 -54.23 -28.58
C TYR A 19 -13.30 -52.94 -29.21
N ASP A 20 -13.02 -52.73 -30.51
CA ASP A 20 -13.51 -51.57 -31.25
C ASP A 20 -14.94 -51.80 -31.78
N THR A 21 -15.91 -51.23 -31.06
CA THR A 21 -17.35 -51.35 -31.39
C THR A 21 -17.74 -50.64 -32.68
N SER A 22 -16.90 -49.73 -33.18
CA SER A 22 -17.15 -49.02 -34.45
C SER A 22 -17.07 -49.93 -35.67
N THR A 23 -16.49 -51.12 -35.53
CA THR A 23 -16.38 -52.14 -36.58
C THR A 23 -17.67 -52.95 -36.79
N LEU A 24 -18.65 -52.85 -35.87
CA LEU A 24 -19.87 -53.66 -35.91
C LEU A 24 -20.89 -53.31 -37.01
N PRO A 25 -21.14 -52.04 -37.39
CA PRO A 25 -22.22 -51.68 -38.31
C PRO A 25 -22.20 -52.44 -39.64
N ARG A 26 -21.02 -52.68 -40.22
CA ARG A 26 -20.83 -53.38 -41.51
C ARG A 26 -21.79 -52.91 -42.61
N ARG A 27 -22.05 -51.60 -42.66
CA ARG A 27 -23.04 -50.99 -43.59
C ARG A 27 -22.68 -51.23 -45.06
N ASP A 28 -21.38 -51.22 -45.39
CA ASP A 28 -20.91 -51.40 -46.77
C ASP A 28 -21.11 -52.84 -47.27
N ASP A 29 -21.02 -53.83 -46.37
CA ASP A 29 -21.15 -55.26 -46.70
C ASP A 29 -22.61 -55.76 -46.64
N LEU A 30 -23.38 -55.27 -45.66
CA LEU A 30 -24.72 -55.78 -45.34
C LEU A 30 -25.86 -54.86 -45.82
N GLY A 31 -25.52 -53.67 -46.32
CA GLY A 31 -26.49 -52.65 -46.66
C GLY A 31 -27.20 -52.07 -45.43
N ARG A 32 -28.18 -51.19 -45.67
CA ARG A 32 -28.86 -50.45 -44.58
C ARG A 32 -29.75 -51.36 -43.71
N GLU A 33 -30.42 -52.33 -44.31
CA GLU A 33 -31.44 -53.14 -43.64
C GLU A 33 -30.87 -54.26 -42.75
N LEU A 34 -29.71 -54.83 -43.11
CA LEU A 34 -29.08 -55.92 -42.38
C LEU A 34 -27.83 -55.50 -41.57
N SER A 35 -27.50 -54.21 -41.56
CA SER A 35 -26.40 -53.65 -40.76
C SER A 35 -26.60 -53.82 -39.24
N PHE A 36 -25.52 -53.95 -38.47
CA PHE A 36 -25.58 -53.98 -36.99
C PHE A 36 -25.39 -52.60 -36.36
N GLU A 37 -25.79 -51.53 -37.05
CA GLU A 37 -25.67 -50.16 -36.53
C GLU A 37 -26.34 -49.99 -35.17
N GLU A 38 -27.53 -50.59 -35.00
CA GLU A 38 -28.28 -50.58 -33.74
C GLU A 38 -27.55 -51.31 -32.58
N ALA A 39 -26.61 -52.20 -32.89
CA ALA A 39 -25.86 -52.96 -31.89
C ALA A 39 -24.72 -52.14 -31.25
N VAL A 40 -24.21 -51.12 -31.94
CA VAL A 40 -23.05 -50.32 -31.48
C VAL A 40 -23.25 -49.72 -30.08
N PRO A 41 -24.32 -48.95 -29.79
CA PRO A 41 -24.49 -48.37 -28.46
C PRO A 41 -24.68 -49.43 -27.36
N LEU A 42 -25.24 -50.61 -27.69
CA LEU A 42 -25.39 -51.72 -26.75
C LEU A 42 -24.03 -52.37 -26.44
N ALA A 43 -23.21 -52.59 -27.47
CA ALA A 43 -21.88 -53.14 -27.34
C ALA A 43 -20.94 -52.17 -26.59
N ASP A 44 -21.01 -50.87 -26.88
CA ASP A 44 -20.17 -49.85 -26.22
C ASP A 44 -20.45 -49.79 -24.72
N ARG A 45 -21.73 -49.79 -24.34
CA ARG A 45 -22.13 -49.85 -22.93
C ARG A 45 -21.61 -51.12 -22.23
N ALA A 46 -21.64 -52.27 -22.92
CA ALA A 46 -21.09 -53.51 -22.39
C ALA A 46 -19.55 -53.43 -22.23
N VAL A 47 -18.82 -52.90 -23.21
CA VAL A 47 -17.36 -52.68 -23.11
C VAL A 47 -17.02 -51.81 -21.91
N GLN A 48 -17.72 -50.69 -21.72
CA GLN A 48 -17.52 -49.78 -20.59
C GLN A 48 -17.73 -50.50 -19.24
N LEU A 49 -18.74 -51.38 -19.15
CA LEU A 49 -18.96 -52.21 -17.97
C LEU A 49 -17.76 -53.15 -17.68
N PHE A 50 -17.23 -53.83 -18.69
CA PHE A 50 -16.04 -54.67 -18.52
C PHE A 50 -14.79 -53.85 -18.13
N GLN A 51 -14.66 -52.60 -18.59
CA GLN A 51 -13.55 -51.70 -18.24
C GLN A 51 -13.53 -51.28 -16.76
N LEU A 52 -14.65 -51.41 -16.04
CA LEU A 52 -14.70 -51.14 -14.60
C LEU A 52 -13.93 -52.16 -13.76
N VAL A 53 -13.52 -53.30 -14.34
CA VAL A 53 -12.68 -54.29 -13.68
C VAL A 53 -11.22 -54.10 -14.08
N PRO A 54 -10.34 -53.62 -13.18
CA PRO A 54 -8.93 -53.42 -13.51
C PRO A 54 -8.20 -54.76 -13.71
N LEU A 55 -7.44 -54.86 -14.79
CA LEU A 55 -6.67 -56.06 -15.13
C LEU A 55 -5.64 -56.43 -14.05
N ASP A 56 -5.03 -55.43 -13.39
CA ASP A 56 -4.06 -55.60 -12.31
C ASP A 56 -4.67 -56.20 -11.04
N LEU A 57 -5.96 -55.94 -10.80
CA LEU A 57 -6.65 -56.40 -9.59
C LEU A 57 -7.40 -57.71 -9.78
N LEU A 58 -7.72 -58.11 -11.02
CA LEU A 58 -8.42 -59.35 -11.29
C LEU A 58 -7.74 -60.58 -10.65
N PRO A 59 -6.41 -60.77 -10.68
CA PRO A 59 -5.76 -61.94 -10.05
C PRO A 59 -6.01 -62.07 -8.54
N HIS A 60 -6.28 -60.95 -7.88
CA HIS A 60 -6.52 -60.88 -6.43
C HIS A 60 -7.98 -61.11 -6.05
N VAL A 61 -8.89 -61.11 -7.02
CA VAL A 61 -10.32 -61.45 -6.83
C VAL A 61 -10.46 -62.97 -6.61
N PRO A 62 -11.41 -63.46 -5.78
CA PRO A 62 -11.65 -64.88 -5.59
C PRO A 62 -11.86 -65.66 -6.90
N LYS A 63 -11.31 -66.89 -6.97
CA LYS A 63 -11.29 -67.71 -8.20
C LYS A 63 -12.68 -67.88 -8.84
N SER A 64 -13.73 -68.12 -8.04
CA SER A 64 -15.10 -68.25 -8.53
C SER A 64 -15.55 -67.01 -9.31
N ASN A 65 -15.21 -65.83 -8.82
CA ASN A 65 -15.63 -64.56 -9.39
C ASN A 65 -14.78 -64.23 -10.62
N ARG A 66 -13.49 -64.57 -10.63
CA ARG A 66 -12.66 -64.45 -11.85
C ARG A 66 -13.18 -65.33 -12.98
N GLN A 67 -13.61 -66.55 -12.67
CA GLN A 67 -14.22 -67.44 -13.64
C GLN A 67 -15.54 -66.88 -14.18
N GLN A 68 -16.36 -66.23 -13.34
CA GLN A 68 -17.58 -65.54 -13.78
C GLN A 68 -17.26 -64.37 -14.72
N VAL A 69 -16.25 -63.54 -14.39
CA VAL A 69 -15.79 -62.44 -15.26
C VAL A 69 -15.32 -62.99 -16.61
N ARG A 70 -14.53 -64.07 -16.60
CA ARG A 70 -14.06 -64.72 -17.83
C ARG A 70 -15.23 -65.25 -18.67
N GLN A 71 -16.17 -65.97 -18.06
CA GLN A 71 -17.33 -66.52 -18.76
C GLN A 71 -18.19 -65.42 -19.38
N ALA A 72 -18.42 -64.32 -18.66
CA ALA A 72 -19.14 -63.16 -19.18
C ALA A 72 -18.40 -62.51 -20.36
N ALA A 73 -17.08 -62.32 -20.25
CA ALA A 73 -16.26 -61.77 -21.32
C ALA A 73 -16.21 -62.68 -22.57
N ASP A 74 -16.11 -64.00 -22.38
CA ASP A 74 -16.14 -64.97 -23.48
C ASP A 74 -17.51 -64.99 -24.16
N GLN A 75 -18.61 -64.96 -23.40
CA GLN A 75 -19.97 -64.89 -23.96
C GLN A 75 -20.19 -63.61 -24.76
N PHE A 76 -19.81 -62.46 -24.21
CA PHE A 76 -19.92 -61.18 -24.91
C PHE A 76 -19.11 -61.19 -26.21
N PHE A 77 -17.84 -61.61 -26.16
CA PHE A 77 -16.99 -61.68 -27.34
C PHE A 77 -17.54 -62.63 -28.42
N ASN A 78 -18.11 -63.77 -28.03
CA ASN A 78 -18.71 -64.70 -28.98
C ASN A 78 -19.90 -64.08 -29.73
N ILE A 79 -20.71 -63.25 -29.07
CA ILE A 79 -21.81 -62.53 -29.73
C ILE A 79 -21.23 -61.54 -30.76
N LEU A 80 -20.20 -60.77 -30.39
CA LEU A 80 -19.52 -59.84 -31.30
C LEU A 80 -18.92 -60.59 -32.50
N GLU A 81 -18.31 -61.75 -32.27
CA GLU A 81 -17.74 -62.57 -33.33
C GLU A 81 -18.81 -63.10 -34.30
N GLN A 82 -19.97 -63.51 -33.77
CA GLN A 82 -21.11 -63.94 -34.60
C GLN A 82 -21.65 -62.78 -35.47
N MET A 83 -21.69 -61.56 -34.93
CA MET A 83 -22.05 -60.37 -35.72
C MET A 83 -21.03 -60.08 -36.84
N GLN A 84 -19.74 -60.24 -36.55
CA GLN A 84 -18.67 -60.05 -37.54
C GLN A 84 -18.69 -61.13 -38.64
N LYS A 85 -19.06 -62.37 -38.30
CA LYS A 85 -19.15 -63.50 -39.25
C LYS A 85 -20.52 -63.60 -39.95
N PHE A 86 -21.48 -62.77 -39.59
CA PHE A 86 -22.83 -62.77 -40.17
C PHE A 86 -22.79 -62.59 -41.71
N SER A 87 -23.65 -63.33 -42.41
CA SER A 87 -23.79 -63.28 -43.87
C SER A 87 -25.24 -63.03 -44.28
N ALA A 88 -25.47 -62.12 -45.23
CA ALA A 88 -26.80 -61.83 -45.77
C ALA A 88 -27.37 -62.97 -46.64
N GLN A 89 -26.54 -63.94 -47.04
CA GLN A 89 -26.93 -65.07 -47.90
C GLN A 89 -27.49 -66.25 -47.09
N GLN A 90 -27.43 -66.20 -45.76
CA GLN A 90 -27.97 -67.28 -44.92
C GLN A 90 -29.51 -67.24 -44.87
N SER A 91 -30.12 -68.41 -44.68
CA SER A 91 -31.56 -68.52 -44.43
C SER A 91 -31.94 -67.73 -43.16
N SER A 92 -33.05 -66.98 -43.20
CA SER A 92 -33.56 -66.22 -42.05
C SER A 92 -32.57 -65.16 -41.51
N ALA A 93 -31.84 -64.49 -42.41
CA ALA A 93 -30.83 -63.50 -42.07
C ALA A 93 -31.36 -62.38 -41.15
N THR A 94 -32.59 -61.90 -41.40
CA THR A 94 -33.23 -60.86 -40.59
C THR A 94 -33.51 -61.32 -39.17
N GLU A 95 -34.03 -62.53 -38.99
CA GLU A 95 -34.31 -63.11 -37.68
C GLU A 95 -33.02 -63.36 -36.89
N VAL A 96 -31.97 -63.86 -37.56
CA VAL A 96 -30.66 -64.09 -36.95
C VAL A 96 -30.03 -62.77 -36.50
N ARG A 97 -30.06 -61.73 -37.34
CA ARG A 97 -29.58 -60.38 -36.98
C ARG A 97 -30.27 -59.87 -35.73
N LEU A 98 -31.61 -59.91 -35.71
CA LEU A 98 -32.40 -59.42 -34.59
C LEU A 98 -32.12 -60.20 -33.31
N SER A 99 -31.93 -61.52 -33.42
CA SER A 99 -31.54 -62.38 -32.29
C SER A 99 -30.22 -61.95 -31.67
N LEU A 100 -29.18 -61.68 -32.47
CA LEU A 100 -27.87 -61.25 -31.97
C LEU A 100 -27.96 -59.88 -31.25
N ILE A 101 -28.74 -58.94 -31.79
CA ILE A 101 -28.97 -57.63 -31.16
C ILE A 101 -29.71 -57.79 -29.83
N ASN A 102 -30.75 -58.63 -29.79
CA ASN A 102 -31.48 -58.93 -28.56
C ASN A 102 -30.57 -59.62 -27.53
N GLN A 103 -29.69 -60.54 -27.93
CA GLN A 103 -28.73 -61.17 -27.03
C GLN A 103 -27.78 -60.15 -26.38
N LEU A 104 -27.28 -59.15 -27.12
CA LEU A 104 -26.48 -58.08 -26.51
C LEU A 104 -27.28 -57.28 -25.47
N ARG A 105 -28.54 -56.97 -25.80
CA ARG A 105 -29.42 -56.20 -24.92
C ARG A 105 -29.74 -56.96 -23.63
N ASP A 106 -30.15 -58.21 -23.78
CA ASP A 106 -30.73 -59.00 -22.70
C ASP A 106 -29.64 -59.56 -21.76
N ASN A 107 -28.40 -59.72 -22.25
CA ASN A 107 -27.28 -60.18 -21.41
C ASN A 107 -26.58 -59.06 -20.62
N TYR A 108 -26.92 -57.78 -20.83
CA TYR A 108 -26.30 -56.69 -20.09
C TYR A 108 -26.45 -56.83 -18.56
N GLU A 109 -27.66 -57.11 -18.08
CA GLU A 109 -27.96 -57.26 -16.65
C GLU A 109 -27.29 -58.51 -16.03
N PRO A 110 -27.32 -59.69 -16.68
CA PRO A 110 -26.48 -60.83 -16.30
C PRO A 110 -24.99 -60.51 -16.19
N TRP A 111 -24.41 -59.80 -17.18
CA TRP A 111 -23.00 -59.40 -17.13
C TRP A 111 -22.73 -58.47 -15.95
N TYR A 112 -23.57 -57.46 -15.73
CA TYR A 112 -23.43 -56.55 -14.60
C TYR A 112 -23.38 -57.32 -13.28
N THR A 113 -24.34 -58.22 -13.07
CA THR A 113 -24.40 -59.06 -11.87
C THR A 113 -23.14 -59.91 -11.68
N ALA A 114 -22.60 -60.49 -12.76
CA ALA A 114 -21.39 -61.30 -12.72
C ALA A 114 -20.11 -60.49 -12.44
N LEU A 115 -20.04 -59.25 -12.93
CA LEU A 115 -18.88 -58.37 -12.80
C LEU A 115 -18.83 -57.63 -11.45
N MET A 116 -19.99 -57.38 -10.83
CA MET A 116 -20.10 -56.57 -9.62
C MET A 116 -19.15 -56.97 -8.47
N PRO A 117 -18.99 -58.27 -8.13
CA PRO A 117 -18.08 -58.66 -7.06
C PRO A 117 -16.62 -58.26 -7.31
N ALA A 118 -16.17 -58.30 -8.58
CA ALA A 118 -14.82 -57.87 -8.95
C ALA A 118 -14.69 -56.33 -8.92
N ILE A 119 -15.73 -55.61 -9.35
CA ILE A 119 -15.78 -54.14 -9.33
C ILE A 119 -15.72 -53.63 -7.88
N VAL A 120 -16.52 -54.18 -6.97
CA VAL A 120 -16.53 -53.77 -5.55
C VAL A 120 -15.18 -54.04 -4.90
N TYR A 121 -14.57 -55.19 -5.18
CA TYR A 121 -13.23 -55.50 -4.69
C TYR A 121 -12.19 -54.49 -5.19
N ALA A 122 -12.26 -54.09 -6.46
CA ALA A 122 -11.35 -53.11 -7.03
C ALA A 122 -11.49 -51.72 -6.39
N ILE A 123 -12.73 -51.28 -6.14
CA ILE A 123 -13.02 -50.00 -5.49
C ILE A 123 -12.55 -50.02 -4.02
N SER A 124 -12.84 -51.08 -3.28
CA SER A 124 -12.48 -51.18 -1.85
C SER A 124 -10.96 -51.27 -1.65
N THR A 125 -10.24 -51.94 -2.54
CA THR A 125 -8.78 -52.10 -2.45
C THR A 125 -8.03 -50.82 -2.83
N ARG A 126 -8.63 -49.95 -3.67
CA ARG A 126 -8.01 -48.68 -4.10
C ARG A 126 -8.29 -47.50 -3.15
N GLN A 127 -9.19 -47.63 -2.18
CA GLN A 127 -9.51 -46.56 -1.23
C GLN A 127 -8.77 -46.73 0.11
N ASP A 128 -7.55 -46.17 0.23
CA ASP A 128 -6.90 -45.97 1.53
C ASP A 128 -7.33 -44.62 2.15
N PHE A 129 -8.56 -44.55 2.64
CA PHE A 129 -9.16 -43.34 3.25
C PHE A 129 -8.35 -42.81 4.45
N SER A 130 -7.70 -43.70 5.19
CA SER A 130 -6.95 -43.33 6.38
C SER A 130 -5.72 -42.49 6.06
N ARG A 131 -5.11 -42.66 4.88
CA ARG A 131 -4.00 -41.83 4.42
C ARG A 131 -4.47 -40.41 4.08
N LEU A 132 -5.57 -40.29 3.36
CA LEU A 132 -6.13 -39.01 2.96
C LEU A 132 -6.56 -38.15 4.18
N GLU A 133 -7.14 -38.77 5.21
CA GLU A 133 -7.54 -38.08 6.45
C GLU A 133 -6.32 -37.52 7.21
N ARG A 134 -5.22 -38.30 7.28
CA ARG A 134 -3.98 -37.85 7.92
C ARG A 134 -3.34 -36.66 7.18
N GLU A 135 -3.29 -36.73 5.86
CA GLU A 135 -2.75 -35.65 5.02
C GLU A 135 -3.60 -34.37 5.15
N ALA A 136 -4.92 -34.49 5.16
CA ALA A 136 -5.82 -33.34 5.34
C ALA A 136 -5.67 -32.66 6.72
N ARG A 137 -5.56 -33.45 7.81
CA ARG A 137 -5.30 -32.89 9.15
C ARG A 137 -3.95 -32.19 9.23
N ALA A 138 -2.91 -32.78 8.65
CA ALA A 138 -1.57 -32.17 8.64
C ALA A 138 -1.55 -30.85 7.87
N ALA A 139 -2.21 -30.80 6.70
CA ALA A 139 -2.33 -29.58 5.91
C ALA A 139 -3.11 -28.48 6.65
N SER A 140 -4.21 -28.83 7.31
CA SER A 140 -5.01 -27.88 8.11
C SER A 140 -4.21 -27.32 9.29
N GLN A 141 -3.42 -28.14 9.97
CA GLN A 141 -2.58 -27.68 11.08
C GLN A 141 -1.47 -26.75 10.58
N ALA A 142 -0.78 -27.13 9.50
CA ALA A 142 0.27 -26.32 8.90
C ALA A 142 -0.26 -24.94 8.47
N ALA A 143 -1.45 -24.88 7.86
CA ALA A 143 -2.09 -23.62 7.49
C ALA A 143 -2.45 -22.77 8.73
N THR A 144 -2.88 -23.39 9.82
CA THR A 144 -3.20 -22.70 11.08
C THR A 144 -1.94 -22.10 11.71
N ASP A 145 -0.84 -22.87 11.75
CA ASP A 145 0.43 -22.44 12.31
C ASP A 145 1.06 -21.31 11.47
N GLU A 146 0.97 -21.39 10.15
CA GLU A 146 1.43 -20.35 9.22
C GLU A 146 0.62 -19.05 9.39
N ALA A 147 -0.71 -19.16 9.50
CA ALA A 147 -1.58 -18.00 9.77
C ALA A 147 -1.25 -17.32 11.10
N ALA A 148 -0.98 -18.10 12.16
CA ALA A 148 -0.56 -17.57 13.45
C ALA A 148 0.82 -16.87 13.36
N SER A 149 1.77 -17.45 12.63
CA SER A 149 3.09 -16.87 12.38
C SER A 149 3.00 -15.54 11.61
N LEU A 150 2.19 -15.51 10.54
CA LEU A 150 1.95 -14.32 9.74
C LEU A 150 1.30 -13.22 10.57
N THR A 151 0.29 -13.55 11.38
CA THR A 151 -0.38 -12.60 12.29
C THR A 151 0.63 -11.97 13.25
N LYS A 152 1.52 -12.78 13.85
CA LYS A 152 2.57 -12.28 14.74
C LYS A 152 3.53 -11.31 14.03
N LYS A 153 4.00 -11.68 12.83
CA LYS A 153 4.86 -10.80 12.01
C LYS A 153 4.16 -9.50 11.63
N LEU A 154 2.86 -9.56 11.37
CA LEU A 154 2.06 -8.39 11.01
C LEU A 154 1.99 -7.39 12.18
N ILE A 155 1.77 -7.88 13.40
CA ILE A 155 1.80 -7.07 14.63
C ILE A 155 3.20 -6.47 14.87
N GLU A 156 4.26 -7.26 14.68
CA GLU A 156 5.65 -6.77 14.80
C GLU A 156 5.95 -5.66 13.78
N HIS A 157 5.55 -5.85 12.51
CA HIS A 157 5.70 -4.85 11.47
C HIS A 157 4.84 -3.60 11.68
N GLU A 158 3.61 -3.74 12.17
CA GLU A 158 2.76 -2.61 12.54
C GLU A 158 3.41 -1.76 13.64
N THR A 159 3.96 -2.42 14.66
CA THR A 159 4.65 -1.76 15.77
C THR A 159 5.89 -1.01 15.27
N GLU A 160 6.68 -1.63 14.40
CA GLU A 160 7.87 -1.00 13.83
C GLU A 160 7.52 0.15 12.88
N ALA A 161 6.48 0.00 12.05
CA ALA A 161 6.00 1.07 11.17
C ALA A 161 5.53 2.29 11.97
N ASN A 162 4.80 2.07 13.06
CA ASN A 162 4.38 3.13 13.98
C ASN A 162 5.59 3.82 14.63
N ARG A 163 6.62 3.06 15.02
CA ARG A 163 7.87 3.59 15.57
C ARG A 163 8.59 4.49 14.54
N VAL A 164 8.78 4.00 13.32
CA VAL A 164 9.43 4.73 12.22
C VAL A 164 8.65 5.99 11.86
N LEU A 165 7.31 5.92 11.77
CA LEU A 165 6.48 7.08 11.48
C LEU A 165 6.60 8.15 12.58
N ALA A 166 6.64 7.75 13.86
CA ALA A 166 6.86 8.67 14.96
C ALA A 166 8.23 9.35 14.87
N GLU A 167 9.27 8.61 14.49
CA GLU A 167 10.63 9.12 14.32
C GLU A 167 10.73 10.11 13.14
N VAL A 168 10.10 9.80 12.00
CA VAL A 168 10.01 10.72 10.84
C VAL A 168 9.29 12.01 11.21
N ARG A 169 8.15 11.92 11.91
CA ARG A 169 7.42 13.11 12.38
C ARG A 169 8.26 13.97 13.33
N LYS A 170 9.01 13.33 14.23
CA LYS A 170 9.92 14.01 15.15
C LYS A 170 11.03 14.74 14.37
N VAL A 171 11.72 14.06 13.46
CA VAL A 171 12.79 14.67 12.64
C VAL A 171 12.25 15.82 11.79
N ALA A 172 11.07 15.68 11.18
CA ALA A 172 10.44 16.74 10.41
C ALA A 172 10.13 17.99 11.28
N ALA A 173 9.63 17.79 12.50
CA ALA A 173 9.42 18.87 13.45
C ALA A 173 10.75 19.52 13.89
N GLU A 174 11.76 18.71 14.18
CA GLU A 174 13.08 19.19 14.61
C GLU A 174 13.81 19.97 13.51
N GLN A 175 13.75 19.51 12.26
CA GLN A 175 14.36 20.20 11.12
C GLN A 175 13.58 21.45 10.70
N GLY A 176 12.24 21.43 10.77
CA GLY A 176 11.42 22.60 10.44
C GLY A 176 11.67 23.79 11.38
N VAL A 177 11.74 23.54 12.69
CA VAL A 177 12.04 24.55 13.71
C VAL A 177 13.49 25.04 13.59
N GLY A 178 14.44 24.13 13.37
CA GLY A 178 15.85 24.47 13.16
C GLY A 178 16.10 25.31 11.91
N PHE A 179 15.38 25.04 10.81
CA PHE A 179 15.46 25.84 9.58
C PHE A 179 14.98 27.28 9.81
N GLN A 180 13.83 27.46 10.46
CA GLN A 180 13.30 28.80 10.77
C GLN A 180 14.19 29.56 11.74
N ALA A 181 14.76 28.90 12.76
CA ALA A 181 15.72 29.52 13.67
C ALA A 181 16.96 30.01 12.92
N THR A 182 17.44 29.24 11.94
CA THR A 182 18.58 29.60 11.09
C THR A 182 18.24 30.80 10.19
N TYR A 183 17.03 30.84 9.63
CA TYR A 183 16.56 31.99 8.84
C TYR A 183 16.54 33.28 9.67
N PHE A 184 15.92 33.25 10.86
CA PHE A 184 15.91 34.43 11.75
C PHE A 184 17.30 34.85 12.20
N LYS A 185 18.23 33.90 12.41
CA LYS A 185 19.64 34.21 12.67
C LYS A 185 20.26 34.99 11.52
N SER A 186 20.13 34.48 10.30
CA SER A 186 20.70 35.13 9.11
C SER A 186 20.13 36.53 8.91
N GLU A 187 18.83 36.71 9.12
CA GLU A 187 18.20 38.04 8.99
C GLU A 187 18.64 38.99 10.11
N ALA A 188 18.83 38.48 11.34
CA ALA A 188 19.40 39.25 12.43
C ALA A 188 20.82 39.73 12.11
N ASP A 189 21.68 38.83 11.62
CA ASP A 189 23.07 39.14 11.27
C ASP A 189 23.14 40.14 10.09
N ASN A 190 22.26 40.02 9.09
CA ASN A 190 22.14 40.97 7.98
C ASN A 190 21.75 42.37 8.47
N HIS A 191 20.77 42.47 9.36
CA HIS A 191 20.37 43.74 9.95
C HIS A 191 21.44 44.33 10.87
N ASP A 192 22.20 43.52 11.59
CA ASP A 192 23.29 43.98 12.44
C ASP A 192 24.42 44.59 11.59
N LEU A 193 24.79 43.94 10.48
CA LEU A 193 25.74 44.49 9.50
C LEU A 193 25.22 45.79 8.85
N ALA A 194 23.93 45.87 8.54
CA ALA A 194 23.32 47.09 8.05
C ALA A 194 23.34 48.21 9.12
N ALA A 195 23.04 47.90 10.37
CA ALA A 195 23.09 48.84 11.49
C ALA A 195 24.51 49.40 11.67
N VAL A 196 25.55 48.57 11.61
CA VAL A 196 26.94 49.04 11.68
C VAL A 196 27.26 50.04 10.57
N ARG A 197 26.81 49.79 9.34
CA ARG A 197 26.99 50.73 8.22
C ARG A 197 26.26 52.05 8.46
N TRP A 198 24.99 51.99 8.86
CA TRP A 198 24.18 53.19 9.15
C TRP A 198 24.68 53.98 10.36
N ARG A 199 25.28 53.32 11.34
CA ARG A 199 25.99 53.98 12.45
C ARG A 199 27.14 54.83 11.90
N THR A 200 27.96 54.27 11.01
CA THR A 200 29.06 55.02 10.37
C THR A 200 28.51 56.20 9.56
N TYR A 201 27.45 56.03 8.78
CA TYR A 201 26.82 57.14 8.05
C TYR A 201 26.27 58.21 8.98
N THR A 202 25.69 57.84 10.12
CA THR A 202 25.21 58.79 11.13
C THR A 202 26.37 59.59 11.72
N ILE A 203 27.50 58.95 12.03
CA ILE A 203 28.71 59.62 12.53
C ILE A 203 29.25 60.60 11.47
N ILE A 204 29.36 60.17 10.21
CA ILE A 204 29.83 61.02 9.11
C ILE A 204 28.89 62.21 8.89
N ALA A 205 27.57 61.99 8.87
CA ALA A 205 26.59 63.06 8.73
C ALA A 205 26.65 64.06 9.89
N GLY A 206 26.86 63.58 11.12
CA GLY A 206 27.06 64.44 12.29
C GLY A 206 28.34 65.26 12.21
N ALA A 207 29.45 64.64 11.78
CA ALA A 207 30.72 65.32 11.55
C ALA A 207 30.61 66.37 10.43
N ALA A 208 29.91 66.06 9.33
CA ALA A 208 29.66 66.99 8.23
C ALA A 208 28.81 68.18 8.66
N LEU A 209 27.76 67.95 9.46
CA LEU A 209 26.93 69.02 10.04
C LEU A 209 27.76 69.92 10.97
N GLY A 210 28.59 69.34 11.84
CA GLY A 210 29.49 70.08 12.73
C GLY A 210 30.54 70.89 11.95
N ALA A 211 31.16 70.29 10.93
CA ALA A 211 32.12 70.95 10.07
C ALA A 211 31.47 72.10 9.28
N PHE A 212 30.26 71.89 8.75
CA PHE A 212 29.49 72.94 8.09
C PHE A 212 29.16 74.06 9.06
N ALA A 213 28.79 73.76 10.31
CA ALA A 213 28.50 74.78 11.31
C ALA A 213 29.73 75.65 11.61
N VAL A 214 30.90 75.04 11.76
CA VAL A 214 32.17 75.76 11.95
C VAL A 214 32.50 76.59 10.72
N ALA A 215 32.44 76.01 9.52
CA ALA A 215 32.71 76.73 8.27
C ALA A 215 31.76 77.92 8.10
N ALA A 216 30.45 77.72 8.31
CA ALA A 216 29.42 78.74 8.16
C ALA A 216 29.64 79.96 9.07
N MET A 217 30.29 79.79 10.23
CA MET A 217 30.71 80.90 11.08
C MET A 217 31.80 81.77 10.43
N PHE A 218 32.69 81.19 9.63
CA PHE A 218 33.81 81.92 9.00
C PHE A 218 33.57 82.32 7.54
N LEU A 219 32.55 81.77 6.86
CA LEU A 219 32.28 82.05 5.44
C LEU A 219 32.11 83.53 5.09
N HIS A 220 31.66 84.38 6.04
CA HIS A 220 31.49 85.82 5.82
C HIS A 220 32.82 86.58 5.72
N LYS A 221 33.95 85.96 6.10
CA LYS A 221 35.29 86.56 6.05
C LYS A 221 35.99 86.38 4.70
N TRP A 222 35.38 85.65 3.77
CA TRP A 222 35.95 85.44 2.44
C TRP A 222 35.40 86.51 1.50
N ASP A 223 36.27 87.33 0.90
CA ASP A 223 35.93 88.47 0.05
C ASP A 223 34.94 88.16 -1.10
N VAL A 224 34.85 86.90 -1.54
CA VAL A 224 33.94 86.45 -2.61
C VAL A 224 32.49 86.22 -2.11
N LEU A 225 32.32 85.96 -0.81
CA LEU A 225 31.06 85.55 -0.17
C LEU A 225 30.56 86.58 0.86
N HIS A 226 31.20 87.74 0.93
CA HIS A 226 30.81 88.83 1.80
C HIS A 226 29.56 89.54 1.24
N PRO A 227 28.42 89.56 1.96
CA PRO A 227 27.23 90.27 1.49
C PRO A 227 27.49 91.77 1.43
N SER A 228 27.18 92.40 0.29
CA SER A 228 27.44 93.83 0.06
C SER A 228 26.28 94.72 0.54
N ASP A 229 25.07 94.17 0.61
CA ASP A 229 23.85 94.85 1.07
C ASP A 229 23.04 94.01 2.08
N ALA A 230 22.14 94.66 2.81
CA ALA A 230 21.25 94.03 3.80
C ALA A 230 20.38 92.92 3.19
N THR A 231 19.94 93.09 1.94
CA THR A 231 19.14 92.08 1.23
C THR A 231 19.93 90.81 0.93
N GLU A 232 21.18 90.94 0.48
CA GLU A 232 22.12 89.82 0.26
C GLU A 232 22.47 89.11 1.58
N ALA A 233 22.63 89.85 2.68
CA ALA A 233 22.89 89.28 4.00
C ALA A 233 21.73 88.40 4.51
N VAL A 234 20.48 88.82 4.24
CA VAL A 234 19.27 88.03 4.53
C VAL A 234 19.23 86.76 3.69
N GLN A 235 19.44 86.85 2.37
CA GLN A 235 19.46 85.69 1.48
C GLN A 235 20.56 84.70 1.86
N PHE A 236 21.77 85.18 2.17
CA PHE A 236 22.89 84.36 2.60
C PHE A 236 22.61 83.61 3.91
N SER A 237 21.98 84.29 4.87
CA SER A 237 21.57 83.68 6.16
C SER A 237 20.48 82.64 5.96
N LEU A 238 19.50 82.90 5.09
CA LEU A 238 18.44 81.97 4.75
C LEU A 238 18.98 80.71 4.05
N ALA A 239 19.93 80.87 3.12
CA ALA A 239 20.59 79.75 2.44
C ALA A 239 21.38 78.87 3.42
N LYS A 240 22.10 79.46 4.39
CA LYS A 240 22.76 78.70 5.47
C LYS A 240 21.75 77.91 6.30
N LEU A 241 20.64 78.54 6.70
CA LEU A 241 19.59 77.88 7.46
C LEU A 241 18.97 76.73 6.67
N GLY A 242 18.73 76.93 5.36
CA GLY A 242 18.27 75.87 4.46
C GLY A 242 19.24 74.69 4.40
N LEU A 243 20.54 74.93 4.25
CA LEU A 243 21.53 73.85 4.22
C LEU A 243 21.64 73.13 5.58
N PHE A 244 21.58 73.87 6.68
CA PHE A 244 21.50 73.31 8.03
C PHE A 244 20.27 72.41 8.20
N ALA A 245 19.11 72.83 7.70
CA ALA A 245 17.89 72.04 7.76
C ALA A 245 18.01 70.73 6.94
N VAL A 246 18.58 70.79 5.74
CA VAL A 246 18.81 69.59 4.90
C VAL A 246 19.80 68.63 5.55
N LEU A 247 20.95 69.12 6.03
CA LEU A 247 21.95 68.29 6.70
C LEU A 247 21.43 67.72 8.02
N GLY A 248 20.68 68.51 8.79
CA GLY A 248 20.00 68.06 10.01
C GLY A 248 18.96 66.96 9.72
N PHE A 249 18.16 67.13 8.65
CA PHE A 249 17.20 66.11 8.24
C PHE A 249 17.89 64.82 7.77
N ALA A 250 18.99 64.92 7.00
CA ALA A 250 19.79 63.78 6.60
C ALA A 250 20.37 63.01 7.80
N LEU A 251 20.86 63.73 8.83
CA LEU A 251 21.32 63.13 10.09
C LEU A 251 20.19 62.39 10.82
N ILE A 252 18.99 63.00 10.89
CA ILE A 252 17.81 62.38 11.49
C ILE A 252 17.44 61.09 10.74
N LEU A 253 17.42 61.11 9.40
CA LEU A 253 17.15 59.91 8.61
C LEU A 253 18.18 58.80 8.85
N CYS A 254 19.48 59.13 8.86
CA CYS A 254 20.53 58.14 9.13
C CYS A 254 20.34 57.50 10.52
N SER A 255 20.06 58.33 11.54
CA SER A 255 19.82 57.87 12.91
C SER A 255 18.58 56.99 13.00
N LYS A 256 17.45 57.38 12.40
CA LYS A 256 16.22 56.56 12.40
C LYS A 256 16.42 55.22 11.70
N THR A 257 17.15 55.19 10.59
CA THR A 257 17.44 53.95 9.86
C THR A 257 18.38 53.03 10.65
N PHE A 258 19.38 53.59 11.33
CA PHE A 258 20.22 52.85 12.27
C PHE A 258 19.38 52.17 13.36
N LEU A 259 18.52 52.95 14.04
CA LEU A 259 17.66 52.45 15.11
C LEU A 259 16.72 51.32 14.61
N ALA A 260 16.14 51.48 13.42
CA ALA A 260 15.26 50.47 12.82
C ALA A 260 15.98 49.15 12.53
N HIS A 261 17.20 49.20 11.98
CA HIS A 261 17.99 47.99 11.75
C HIS A 261 18.41 47.31 13.05
N THR A 262 18.83 48.07 14.07
CA THR A 262 19.15 47.49 15.39
C THR A 262 17.93 46.86 16.05
N HIS A 263 16.76 47.49 15.95
CA HIS A 263 15.50 46.90 16.42
C HIS A 263 15.23 45.55 15.74
N ASN A 264 15.24 45.52 14.40
CA ASN A 264 14.95 44.30 13.66
C ASN A 264 15.97 43.19 13.94
N ALA A 265 17.25 43.54 14.10
CA ALA A 265 18.29 42.59 14.49
C ALA A 265 17.97 41.94 15.84
N ILE A 266 17.60 42.74 16.84
CA ILE A 266 17.24 42.24 18.19
C ILE A 266 15.98 41.39 18.15
N VAL A 267 14.94 41.82 17.44
CA VAL A 267 13.67 41.07 17.32
C VAL A 267 13.90 39.72 16.65
N ASN A 268 14.66 39.68 15.55
CA ASN A 268 14.95 38.42 14.87
C ASN A 268 15.82 37.49 15.73
N ARG A 269 16.79 38.04 16.49
CA ARG A 269 17.58 37.25 17.43
C ARG A 269 16.75 36.72 18.60
N HIS A 270 15.77 37.49 19.08
CA HIS A 270 14.80 37.03 20.06
C HIS A 270 13.96 35.88 19.51
N ARG A 271 13.43 35.99 18.29
CA ARG A 271 12.65 34.93 17.62
C ARG A 271 13.47 33.66 17.43
N GLN A 272 14.73 33.79 17.01
CA GLN A 272 15.67 32.66 16.94
C GLN A 272 15.81 31.97 18.30
N ASN A 273 16.08 32.72 19.37
CA ASN A 273 16.26 32.16 20.70
C ASN A 273 14.96 31.51 21.21
N ALA A 274 13.80 32.12 20.96
CA ALA A 274 12.50 31.58 21.30
C ALA A 274 12.25 30.22 20.62
N LEU A 275 12.60 30.07 19.34
CA LEU A 275 12.50 28.79 18.61
C LEU A 275 13.42 27.71 19.18
N LEU A 276 14.67 28.05 19.48
CA LEU A 276 15.63 27.11 20.06
C LEU A 276 15.20 26.66 21.45
N THR A 277 14.71 27.58 22.29
CA THR A 277 14.18 27.26 23.62
C THR A 277 12.88 26.49 23.54
N PHE A 278 11.98 26.82 22.60
CA PHE A 278 10.75 26.06 22.34
C PHE A 278 11.06 24.60 22.05
N GLN A 279 12.02 24.33 21.16
CA GLN A 279 12.39 22.96 20.82
C GLN A 279 12.94 22.19 22.03
N ALA A 280 13.78 22.83 22.86
CA ALA A 280 14.26 22.24 24.10
C ALA A 280 13.12 21.93 25.10
N LEU A 281 12.15 22.84 25.24
CA LEU A 281 11.01 22.68 26.15
C LEU A 281 10.03 21.60 25.68
N VAL A 282 9.69 21.57 24.39
CA VAL A 282 8.81 20.54 23.81
C VAL A 282 9.46 19.16 23.90
N ASN A 283 10.77 19.06 23.66
CA ASN A 283 11.50 17.81 23.81
C ASN A 283 11.58 17.33 25.28
N ALA A 284 11.56 18.25 26.24
CA ALA A 284 11.53 17.92 27.67
C ALA A 284 10.12 17.56 28.18
N ALA A 285 9.06 18.00 27.50
CA ALA A 285 7.68 17.75 27.90
C ALA A 285 7.23 16.32 27.55
N LYS A 286 6.98 15.51 28.58
CA LYS A 286 6.53 14.10 28.43
C LYS A 286 5.05 13.96 28.06
N GLU A 287 4.21 14.93 28.45
CA GLU A 287 2.76 14.90 28.22
C GLU A 287 2.37 15.81 27.05
N GLU A 288 1.43 15.37 26.21
CA GLU A 288 0.99 16.11 25.02
C GLU A 288 0.29 17.43 25.38
N SER A 289 -0.52 17.44 26.46
CA SER A 289 -1.18 18.65 26.97
C SER A 289 -0.19 19.76 27.35
N LYS A 290 1.02 19.40 27.80
CA LYS A 290 2.07 20.35 28.14
C LYS A 290 2.76 20.90 26.89
N LYS A 291 2.86 20.11 25.81
CA LYS A 291 3.42 20.57 24.53
C LYS A 291 2.52 21.62 23.86
N ASP A 292 1.21 21.45 23.90
CA ASP A 292 0.26 22.43 23.34
C ASP A 292 0.32 23.79 24.08
N ILE A 293 0.46 23.75 25.41
CA ILE A 293 0.66 24.96 26.22
C ILE A 293 1.99 25.64 25.85
N ILE A 294 3.07 24.87 25.72
CA ILE A 294 4.39 25.38 25.31
C ILE A 294 4.32 25.99 23.91
N LEU A 295 3.64 25.36 22.95
CA LEU A 295 3.44 25.87 21.60
C LEU A 295 2.68 27.19 21.59
N THR A 296 1.62 27.31 22.39
CA THR A 296 0.83 28.53 22.51
C THR A 296 1.68 29.68 23.06
N HIS A 297 2.43 29.44 24.13
CA HIS A 297 3.32 30.45 24.72
C HIS A 297 4.49 30.81 23.80
N ALA A 298 5.10 29.84 23.13
CA ALA A 298 6.17 30.09 22.17
C ALA A 298 5.67 30.89 20.96
N SER A 299 4.49 30.57 20.43
CA SER A 299 3.86 31.33 19.34
C SER A 299 3.60 32.78 19.76
N ALA A 300 3.07 32.99 20.96
CA ALA A 300 2.88 34.32 21.51
C ALA A 300 4.21 35.07 21.67
N CYS A 301 5.27 34.41 22.13
CA CYS A 301 6.61 35.01 22.28
C CYS A 301 7.24 35.39 20.93
N MET A 302 7.08 34.57 19.90
CA MET A 302 7.66 34.81 18.57
C MET A 302 6.97 35.93 17.77
N PHE A 303 5.64 35.99 17.87
CA PHE A 303 4.83 36.87 17.01
C PHE A 303 4.29 38.11 17.72
N SER A 304 4.40 38.21 19.05
CA SER A 304 4.06 39.44 19.75
C SER A 304 4.99 40.59 19.33
N PRO A 305 4.45 41.82 19.19
CA PRO A 305 5.28 43.01 19.04
C PRO A 305 6.23 43.13 20.23
N GLN A 306 7.53 43.23 19.95
CA GLN A 306 8.55 43.38 21.00
C GLN A 306 9.00 44.83 21.04
N GLU A 307 8.87 45.48 22.20
CA GLU A 307 9.49 46.79 22.39
C GLU A 307 10.99 46.60 22.60
N THR A 308 11.79 47.27 21.78
CA THR A 308 13.23 47.38 22.01
C THR A 308 13.54 48.83 22.39
N GLY A 309 14.61 49.06 23.17
CA GLY A 309 15.07 50.41 23.49
C GLY A 309 15.41 51.29 22.27
N PHE A 310 15.46 50.71 21.07
CA PHE A 310 15.72 51.39 19.80
C PHE A 310 14.45 51.88 19.08
N THR A 311 13.27 51.45 19.51
CA THR A 311 11.97 51.86 18.95
C THR A 311 10.98 52.07 20.08
N LYS A 312 10.65 53.34 20.37
CA LYS A 312 9.53 53.66 21.26
C LYS A 312 8.24 53.51 20.47
N HIS A 313 7.53 52.39 20.65
CA HIS A 313 6.09 52.40 20.47
C HIS A 313 5.49 52.90 21.78
N SER A 314 4.60 53.89 21.73
CA SER A 314 3.69 54.14 22.83
C SER A 314 2.70 52.98 22.82
N THR A 315 2.99 51.93 23.59
CA THR A 315 2.01 50.87 23.79
C THR A 315 0.84 51.45 24.59
N GLU A 316 -0.25 51.78 23.89
CA GLU A 316 -1.59 51.69 24.47
C GLU A 316 -1.75 50.23 24.92
N GLY A 317 -1.43 50.01 26.19
CA GLY A 317 -1.42 48.68 26.79
C GLY A 317 -2.81 48.09 26.80
N THR A 318 -3.08 47.20 25.85
CA THR A 318 -3.94 46.05 26.13
C THR A 318 -3.17 45.14 27.09
N SER A 319 -3.33 45.48 28.37
CA SER A 319 -2.99 44.66 29.52
C SER A 319 -3.47 43.22 29.30
N ASN A 320 -2.52 42.34 28.97
CA ASN A 320 -2.69 40.88 28.97
C ASN A 320 -3.05 40.32 30.38
N VAL A 321 -3.14 41.18 31.40
CA VAL A 321 -3.65 40.82 32.74
C VAL A 321 -5.18 40.70 32.75
N ILE A 322 -5.90 41.41 31.86
CA ILE A 322 -7.37 41.33 31.81
C ILE A 322 -7.85 40.01 31.21
N GLN A 323 -7.13 39.41 30.25
CA GLN A 323 -7.43 38.07 29.72
C GLN A 323 -7.12 36.93 30.71
N LEU A 324 -6.20 37.16 31.66
CA LEU A 324 -5.93 36.22 32.76
C LEU A 324 -7.03 36.24 33.84
N LEU A 325 -7.76 37.34 33.98
CA LEU A 325 -8.92 37.43 34.88
C LEU A 325 -10.23 36.93 34.25
N THR A 326 -10.37 36.98 32.93
CA THR A 326 -11.60 36.50 32.26
C THR A 326 -11.67 34.98 32.08
N LYS A 327 -10.60 34.25 32.39
CA LYS A 327 -10.52 32.78 32.23
C LYS A 327 -10.32 32.03 33.56
N ALA A 328 -11.03 32.46 34.60
CA ALA A 328 -11.30 31.63 35.77
C ALA A 328 -12.68 30.95 35.58
N PRO A 329 -12.77 29.62 35.41
CA PRO A 329 -14.04 28.94 35.23
C PRO A 329 -14.71 28.72 36.59
N GLY A 330 -15.88 29.30 36.82
CA GLY A 330 -16.70 28.99 38.00
C GLY A 330 -17.72 30.04 38.40
N ALA A 331 -18.70 30.36 37.54
CA ALA A 331 -19.98 30.94 37.96
C ALA A 331 -21.00 30.88 36.81
N GLU A 332 -21.39 29.67 36.40
CA GLU A 332 -22.59 29.49 35.57
C GLU A 332 -23.56 28.57 36.31
N LYS A 333 -24.23 29.13 37.33
CA LYS A 333 -25.55 28.71 37.80
C LYS A 333 -26.30 29.92 38.37
N ALA A 334 -27.57 29.99 38.00
CA ALA A 334 -28.64 30.91 38.45
C ALA A 334 -28.77 32.24 37.69
N ALA A 335 -29.58 32.22 36.61
CA ALA A 335 -30.78 33.06 36.47
C ALA A 335 -31.41 32.85 35.08
N GLY A 336 -32.68 32.44 35.03
CA GLY A 336 -33.51 32.35 33.82
C GLY A 336 -34.19 31.01 33.66
#